data_AF-A0A3L8PWL7-F1
#
_entry.id   AF-A0A3L8PWL7-F1
#
_cell.length_a   1.000
_cell.length_b   1.000
_cell.length_c   1.000
_cell.angle_alpha   90.00
_cell.angle_beta   90.00
_cell.angle_gamma   90.00
#
_symmetry.space_group_name_H-M   'P 1'
#
loop_
_entity.id
_entity.type
_entity.pdbx_description
1 polymer ?
#
loop_
_entity_poly.entity_id
_entity_poly.type
_entity_poly.pdbx_seq_one_letter_code
_entity_poly.pdbx_strand_id
1 'polypeptide(L)' 'FRTWIKRLARRTICFSKLESMHDTVIGLLINRVEFGIDIHAYH' A
#
# COMPACT_ATOMS: atom_id res chain seq x y z
N PHE A 1 5.03 5.61 -13.24
CA PHE A 1 4.77 4.45 -12.36
C PHE A 1 5.23 4.68 -10.92
N ARG A 2 6.54 4.85 -10.66
CA ARG A 2 7.09 5.01 -9.30
C ARG A 2 6.66 6.29 -8.55
N THR A 3 6.37 7.37 -9.27
CA THR A 3 6.06 8.69 -8.69
C THR A 3 4.70 8.74 -8.00
N TRP A 4 3.68 8.12 -8.57
CA TRP A 4 2.35 8.08 -7.96
C TRP A 4 2.29 7.12 -6.76
N ILE A 5 2.96 5.96 -6.84
CA ILE A 5 3.07 5.01 -5.72
C ILE A 5 3.76 5.66 -4.52
N LYS A 6 4.87 6.39 -4.74
CA LYS A 6 5.55 7.15 -3.66
C LYS A 6 4.66 8.23 -3.05
N ARG A 7 3.84 8.92 -3.85
CA ARG A 7 2.86 9.90 -3.35
C ARG A 7 1.77 9.24 -2.52
N LEU A 8 1.27 8.09 -2.97
CA LEU A 8 0.24 7.32 -2.28
C LEU A 8 0.78 6.75 -0.96
N ALA A 9 1.99 6.19 -0.96
CA ALA A 9 2.70 5.76 0.25
C ALA A 9 2.86 6.91 1.27
N ARG A 10 3.25 8.12 0.84
CA ARG A 10 3.30 9.29 1.74
C ARG A 10 1.95 9.66 2.32
N ARG A 11 0.86 9.59 1.54
CA ARG A 11 -0.50 9.85 2.05
C ARG A 11 -0.91 8.79 3.07
N THR A 12 -0.57 7.52 2.83
CA THR A 12 -0.79 6.43 3.79
C THR A 12 0.01 6.69 5.08
N ILE A 13 1.29 7.08 4.99
CA ILE A 13 2.17 7.46 6.12
C ILE A 13 1.58 8.59 6.96
N CYS A 14 0.93 9.57 6.34
CA CYS A 14 0.28 10.64 7.08
C CYS A 14 -1.07 10.24 7.71
N PHE A 15 -1.65 9.08 7.34
CA PHE A 15 -2.99 8.68 7.77
C PHE A 15 -2.99 7.83 9.06
N SER A 16 -1.87 7.22 9.41
CA SER A 16 -1.69 6.43 10.63
C SER A 16 -0.36 6.79 11.29
N LYS A 17 -0.21 6.55 12.59
CA LYS A 17 1.04 6.79 13.33
C LYS A 17 1.88 5.51 13.51
N LEU A 18 1.40 4.38 13.01
CA LEU A 18 2.01 3.07 13.21
C LEU A 18 2.83 2.65 11.99
N GLU A 19 4.16 2.80 12.06
CA GLU A 19 5.08 2.45 10.95
C GLU A 19 4.79 1.08 10.33
N SER A 20 4.54 0.05 11.15
CA SER A 20 4.20 -1.30 10.69
C SER A 20 2.90 -1.41 9.89
N MET A 21 1.89 -0.58 10.19
CA MET A 21 0.65 -0.53 9.42
C MET A 21 0.91 0.05 8.03
N HIS A 22 1.82 1.02 7.93
CA HIS A 22 2.18 1.62 6.63
C HIS A 22 2.93 0.64 5.76
N ASP A 23 3.93 -0.05 6.30
CA ASP A 23 4.69 -1.05 5.54
C ASP A 23 3.77 -2.16 5.01
N THR A 24 2.82 -2.61 5.85
CA THR A 24 1.81 -3.60 5.45
C THR A 24 0.91 -3.09 4.33
N VAL A 25 0.36 -1.88 4.46
CA VAL A 25 -0.53 -1.29 3.43
C VAL A 25 0.22 -0.95 2.14
N ILE A 26 1.48 -0.51 2.22
CA ILE A 26 2.32 -0.25 1.04
C ILE A 26 2.65 -1.55 0.32
N GLY A 27 3.03 -2.60 1.05
CA GLY A 27 3.26 -3.93 0.48
C GLY A 27 2.01 -4.48 -0.21
N LEU A 28 0.84 -4.33 0.42
CA LEU A 28 -0.46 -4.71 -0.15
C LEU A 28 -0.79 -3.95 -1.43
N LEU A 29 -0.58 -2.63 -1.41
CA LEU A 29 -0.81 -1.77 -2.57
C LEU A 29 0.10 -2.15 -3.75
N ILE A 30 1.38 -2.44 -3.48
CA ILE A 30 2.32 -2.88 -4.52
C ILE A 30 1.89 -4.25 -5.07
N ASN A 31 1.55 -5.19 -4.21
CA ASN A 31 1.07 -6.52 -4.63
C ASN A 31 -0.18 -6.43 -5.51
N ARG A 32 -1.11 -5.53 -5.17
CA ARG A 32 -2.31 -5.29 -5.98
C ARG A 32 -2.00 -4.63 -7.32
N VAL A 33 -1.10 -3.64 -7.35
CA VAL A 33 -0.81 -2.86 -8.57
C VAL A 33 0.09 -3.62 -9.55
N GLU A 34 1.10 -4.33 -9.05
CA GLU A 34 2.07 -5.07 -9.88
C GLU A 34 1.56 -6.47 -10.25
N PHE A 35 0.87 -7.16 -9.33
CA PHE A 35 0.50 -8.56 -9.50
C PHE A 35 -1.01 -8.79 -9.56
N GLY A 36 -1.84 -7.76 -9.34
CA GLY A 36 -3.30 -7.92 -9.29
C GLY A 36 -3.79 -8.73 -8.09
N ILE A 37 -2.92 -8.99 -7.10
CA ILE A 37 -3.22 -9.84 -5.95
C ILE A 37 -3.87 -8.97 -4.86
N ASP A 38 -5.16 -9.18 -4.66
CA ASP A 38 -5.89 -8.63 -3.53
C ASP A 38 -6.20 -9.76 -2.54
N ILE A 39 -5.52 -9.74 -1.39
CA ILE A 39 -5.69 -10.78 -0.36
C ILE A 39 -7.02 -10.67 0.39
N HIS A 40 -7.77 -9.57 0.22
CA HIS A 40 -9.10 -9.38 0.82
C HIS A 40 -10.23 -9.75 -0.14
N ALA A 41 -9.95 -9.94 -1.43
CA ALA A 41 -10.93 -10.38 -2.43
C ALA A 41 -11.31 -11.87 -2.32
N TYR A 42 -10.65 -12.63 -1.44
CA TYR A 42 -10.93 -14.05 -1.19
C TYR A 42 -11.89 -14.30 -0.01
N HIS A 43 -12.60 -13.29 0.47
CA HIS A 43 -13.69 -13.45 1.45
C HIS A 43 -15.05 -13.14 0.82
#